data_AF-A0A0U1CU23-F1
#
_entry.id   AF-A0A0U1CU23-F1
#
_cell.length_a   1.000
_cell.length_b   1.000
_cell.length_c   1.000
_cell.angle_alpha   90.00
_cell.angle_beta   90.00
_cell.angle_gamma   90.00
#
_symmetry.space_group_name_H-M   'P 1'
#
loop_
_entity.id
_entity.type
_entity.pdbx_description
1 polymer ?
#
loop_
_entity_poly.entity_id
_entity_poly.type
_entity_poly.pdbx_seq_one_letter_code
_entity_poly.pdbx_strand_id
1 'polypeptide(L)' 'MALTRAQIDEIQQRLDEGMTPEAIADSLGRLADLDELDIVTIRSTAYDLVNGEPVRAVDD' A
#
# COMPACT_ATOMS: atom_id res chain seq x y z
N MET A 1 1.45 8.44 -7.47
CA MET A 1 0.83 9.29 -6.43
C MET A 1 1.63 9.14 -5.14
N ALA A 2 1.52 10.06 -4.18
CA ALA A 2 2.06 9.81 -2.83
C ALA A 2 0.92 9.33 -1.92
N LEU A 3 1.19 8.33 -1.08
CA LEU A 3 0.16 7.76 -0.20
C LEU A 3 -0.01 8.60 1.06
N THR A 4 -1.27 8.74 1.50
CA THR A 4 -1.59 9.38 2.77
C THR A 4 -1.21 8.47 3.94
N ARG A 5 -1.13 9.04 5.15
CA ARG A 5 -0.83 8.24 6.34
C ARG A 5 -1.86 7.13 6.56
N ALA A 6 -3.14 7.43 6.34
CA ALA A 6 -4.21 6.45 6.49
C ALA A 6 -4.09 5.28 5.50
N GLN A 7 -3.69 5.56 4.25
CA GLN A 7 -3.45 4.51 3.26
C GLN A 7 -2.27 3.62 3.64
N ILE A 8 -1.19 4.20 4.19
CA ILE A 8 -0.04 3.43 4.68
C ILE A 8 -0.43 2.56 5.87
N ASP A 9 -1.18 3.11 6.82
CA ASP A 9 -1.65 2.37 8.00
C ASP A 9 -2.58 1.20 7.59
N GLU A 10 -3.42 1.38 6.56
CA GLU A 10 -4.24 0.29 6.00
C GLU A 10 -3.39 -0.81 5.35
N ILE A 11 -2.36 -0.44 4.59
CA ILE A 11 -1.42 -1.40 4.01
C ILE A 11 -0.71 -2.19 5.12
N GLN A 12 -0.26 -1.52 6.18
CA GLN A 12 0.37 -2.17 7.34
C GLN A 12 -0.59 -3.17 8.01
N GLN A 13 -1.84 -2.79 8.27
CA GLN A 13 -2.83 -3.69 8.87
C GLN A 13 -3.02 -4.96 8.04
N ARG A 14 -3.12 -4.84 6.71
CA ARG A 14 -3.30 -6.01 5.82
C ARG A 14 -2.06 -6.92 5.79
N LEU A 15 -0.86 -6.35 5.91
CA LEU A 15 0.38 -7.12 6.08
C LEU A 15 0.36 -7.88 7.41
N ASP A 16 -0.08 -7.25 8.50
CA ASP A 16 -0.21 -7.89 9.81
C ASP A 16 -1.25 -9.03 9.81
N GLU A 17 -2.27 -8.95 8.96
CA GLU A 17 -3.24 -10.01 8.68
C GLU A 17 -2.67 -11.17 7.82
N GLY A 18 -1.44 -11.04 7.34
CA GLY A 18 -0.73 -12.06 6.57
C GLY A 18 -0.92 -11.97 5.06
N MET A 19 -1.45 -10.86 4.54
CA MET A 19 -1.54 -10.65 3.09
C MET A 19 -0.16 -10.36 2.47
N THR A 20 0.05 -10.76 1.22
CA THR A 20 1.27 -10.39 0.47
C THR A 20 1.12 -8.99 -0.14
N PRO A 21 2.24 -8.30 -0.43
CA PRO A 21 2.21 -7.01 -1.15
C PRO A 21 1.38 -7.01 -2.43
N GLU A 22 1.42 -8.10 -3.22
CA GLU A 22 0.60 -8.24 -4.43
C GLU A 22 -0.88 -8.35 -4.09
N ALA A 23 -1.22 -9.20 -3.12
CA ALA A 23 -2.61 -9.40 -2.71
C ALA A 23 -3.25 -8.11 -2.18
N ILE A 24 -2.46 -7.27 -1.50
CA ILE A 24 -2.90 -5.96 -1.01
C ILE A 24 -3.20 -5.03 -2.19
N ALA A 25 -2.28 -4.91 -3.15
CA ALA A 25 -2.44 -4.06 -4.32
C ALA A 25 -3.64 -4.50 -5.19
N ASP A 26 -3.78 -5.80 -5.42
CA ASP A 26 -4.91 -6.38 -6.18
C ASP A 26 -6.26 -6.23 -5.45
N SER A 27 -6.24 -6.21 -4.12
CA SER A 27 -7.44 -6.00 -3.31
C SER A 27 -7.86 -4.52 -3.33
N LEU A 28 -6.92 -3.60 -3.09
CA LEU A 28 -7.18 -2.16 -3.09
C LEU A 28 -7.56 -1.65 -4.48
N GLY A 29 -6.87 -2.10 -5.54
CA GLY A 29 -7.19 -1.73 -6.92
C GLY A 29 -8.53 -2.27 -7.43
N ARG A 30 -9.15 -3.24 -6.74
CA ARG A 30 -10.53 -3.69 -7.04
C ARG A 30 -11.59 -2.92 -6.26
N LEU A 31 -11.25 -2.41 -5.07
CA LEU A 31 -12.17 -1.70 -4.19
C LEU A 31 -12.28 -0.23 -4.55
N ALA A 32 -11.17 0.37 -4.94
CA ALA A 32 -11.08 1.71 -5.47
C ALA A 32 -10.77 1.62 -6.96
N ASP A 33 -11.38 2.48 -7.77
CA ASP A 33 -11.10 2.62 -9.20
C ASP A 33 -9.70 3.26 -9.38
N LEU A 34 -8.67 2.52 -9.00
CA LEU A 34 -7.28 2.97 -8.97
C LEU A 34 -6.65 2.78 -10.33
N ASP A 35 -5.88 3.79 -10.74
CA ASP A 35 -5.04 3.68 -11.93
C ASP A 35 -3.88 2.69 -11.70
N GLU A 36 -3.35 2.15 -12.78
CA GLU A 36 -2.24 1.18 -12.75
C GLU A 36 -1.02 1.72 -11.97
N LEU A 37 -0.76 3.03 -12.06
CA LEU A 37 0.33 3.68 -11.33
C LEU A 37 0.10 3.68 -9.81
N ASP A 38 -1.15 3.77 -9.36
CA ASP A 38 -1.50 3.75 -7.94
C ASP A 38 -1.38 2.34 -7.38
N ILE A 39 -1.79 1.33 -8.16
CA ILE A 39 -1.57 -0.09 -7.83
C ILE A 39 -0.07 -0.38 -7.66
N VAL A 40 0.76 0.11 -8.58
CA VAL A 40 2.23 -0.03 -8.48
C VAL A 40 2.77 0.67 -7.23
N THR A 41 2.27 1.87 -6.92
CA THR A 41 2.67 2.64 -5.73
C THR A 41 2.36 1.85 -4.46
N ILE A 42 1.12 1.36 -4.32
CA ILE A 42 0.69 0.54 -3.17
C ILE A 42 1.55 -0.71 -3.03
N ARG A 43 1.79 -1.43 -4.12
CA ARG A 43 2.63 -2.64 -4.11
C ARG A 43 4.05 -2.34 -3.66
N SER A 44 4.67 -1.29 -4.20
CA SER A 44 6.02 -0.86 -3.80
C SER A 44 6.06 -0.51 -2.32
N THR A 45 5.10 0.27 -1.83
CA THR A 45 5.01 0.63 -0.41
C THR A 45 4.84 -0.59 0.48
N ALA A 46 4.01 -1.56 0.09
CA ALA A 46 3.86 -2.80 0.85
C ALA A 46 5.17 -3.60 0.91
N TYR A 47 5.96 -3.62 -0.18
CA TYR A 47 7.30 -4.20 -0.17
C TYR A 47 8.26 -3.47 0.76
N ASP A 48 8.27 -2.13 0.71
CA ASP A 48 9.12 -1.32 1.58
C ASP A 48 8.82 -1.61 3.06
N LEU A 49 7.53 -1.67 3.43
CA LEU A 49 7.09 -1.99 4.79
C LEU A 49 7.51 -3.39 5.24
N VAL A 50 7.34 -4.41 4.39
CA VAL A 50 7.77 -5.79 4.69
C VAL A 50 9.28 -5.88 4.89
N ASN A 51 10.05 -5.11 4.13
CA ASN A 51 11.50 -5.08 4.23
C ASN A 51 12.02 -4.17 5.37
N GLY A 52 11.14 -3.47 6.08
CA GLY A 52 11.51 -2.51 7.14
C GLY A 52 12.10 -1.20 6.60
N GLU A 53 11.89 -0.90 5.33
CA GLU A 53 12.35 0.32 4.70
C GLU A 53 11.46 1.52 5.11
N PRO A 54 12.03 2.73 5.20
CA PRO A 54 11.29 3.90 5.60
C PRO A 54 10.32 4.36 4.49
N VAL A 55 9.02 4.37 4.80
CA VAL A 55 7.98 4.91 3.92
C VAL A 55 7.60 6.33 4.36
N ARG A 56 7.51 7.25 3.39
CA ARG A 56 7.05 8.62 3.62
C ARG A 56 5.58 8.75 3.23
N ALA A 57 4.76 9.18 4.19
CA ALA A 57 3.41 9.65 3.94
C ALA A 57 3.43 11.10 3.43
N VAL A 58 2.46 11.47 2.62
CA VAL A 58 2.05 12.88 2.54
C VAL A 58 1.06 13.17 3.66
N ASP A 59 1.24 14.32 4.32
CA ASP A 59 0.22 14.87 5.19
C ASP A 59 -1.00 15.22 4.31
N ASP A 60 -2.19 14.76 4.73
CA ASP A 60 -3.46 14.95 4.03
C ASP A 60 -3.91 16.42 4.01
#